data_AF-H8KR17-F1
#
_entry.id   AF-H8KR17-F1
#
_cell.length_a   1.000
_cell.length_b   1.000
_cell.length_c   1.000
_cell.angle_alpha   90.00
_cell.angle_beta   90.00
_cell.angle_gamma   90.00
#
_symmetry.space_group_name_H-M   'P 1'
#
loop_
_entity.id
_entity.type
_entity.pdbx_description
1 polymer ?
#
loop_
_entity_poly.entity_id
_entity_poly.type
_entity_poly.pdbx_seq_one_letter_code
_entity_poly.pdbx_strand_id
1 'polypeptide(L)' 'MANHESKNCPRCNASFECKAGSITQCQCFGLTFNEEEKEAIACGYNDCLCRNCLLEIKQEIKFKALIEKKEQINTILKTR' A
#
# COMPACT_ATOMS: atom_id res chain seq x y z
N MET A 1 -2.03 -7.39 -27.85
CA MET A 1 -2.37 -8.43 -26.87
C MET A 1 -2.31 -7.81 -25.48
N ALA A 2 -3.31 -8.04 -24.62
CA ALA A 2 -3.25 -7.61 -23.22
C ALA A 2 -2.39 -8.63 -22.45
N ASN A 3 -1.17 -8.24 -22.04
CA ASN A 3 -0.34 -9.05 -21.16
C ASN A 3 -0.95 -9.02 -19.75
N HIS A 4 -1.74 -10.04 -19.41
CA HIS A 4 -2.18 -10.32 -18.06
C HIS A 4 -1.39 -11.50 -17.51
N GLU A 5 -0.90 -11.37 -16.28
CA GLU A 5 -0.27 -12.45 -15.54
C GLU A 5 -1.12 -12.78 -14.32
N SER A 6 -1.51 -14.04 -14.17
CA SER A 6 -2.17 -14.50 -12.95
C SER A 6 -1.11 -14.72 -11.89
N LYS A 7 -1.19 -13.97 -10.79
CA LYS A 7 -0.24 -14.01 -9.67
C LYS A 7 -0.96 -14.30 -8.37
N ASN A 8 -0.22 -14.78 -7.37
CA ASN A 8 -0.69 -14.88 -5.99
C ASN A 8 -0.12 -13.72 -5.19
N CYS A 9 -0.97 -13.00 -4.46
CA CYS A 9 -0.54 -11.89 -3.62
C CYS A 9 0.35 -12.41 -2.48
N PRO A 10 1.61 -11.97 -2.33
CA PRO A 10 2.50 -12.46 -1.28
C PRO A 10 2.01 -12.13 0.14
N ARG A 11 1.07 -11.18 0.30
CA ARG A 11 0.49 -10.81 1.60
C ARG A 11 -0.66 -11.73 2.03
N CYS A 12 -1.65 -11.93 1.17
CA CYS A 12 -2.88 -12.64 1.51
C CYS A 12 -3.06 -13.98 0.78
N ASN A 13 -2.10 -14.34 -0.08
CA ASN A 13 -2.08 -15.52 -0.93
C ASN A 13 -3.23 -15.63 -1.95
N ALA A 14 -4.10 -14.61 -2.04
CA ALA A 14 -5.19 -14.58 -3.02
C ALA A 14 -4.67 -14.45 -4.45
N SER A 15 -5.26 -15.20 -5.38
CA SER A 15 -4.99 -15.07 -6.80
C SER A 15 -5.58 -13.77 -7.35
N PHE A 16 -4.82 -13.07 -8.18
CA PHE A 16 -5.26 -11.86 -8.88
C PHE A 16 -4.59 -11.73 -10.25
N GLU A 17 -5.24 -10.98 -11.15
CA GLU A 17 -4.66 -10.63 -12.43
C GLU A 17 -3.79 -9.37 -12.31
N CYS A 18 -2.49 -9.51 -12.55
CA CYS A 18 -1.60 -8.39 -12.77
C CYS A 18 -1.60 -8.01 -14.25
N LYS A 19 -2.03 -6.78 -14.56
CA LYS A 19 -2.05 -6.23 -15.93
C LYS A 19 -1.04 -5.11 -16.06
N ALA A 20 0.20 -5.32 -15.61
CA ALA A 20 1.24 -4.30 -15.65
C ALA A 20 1.51 -3.77 -17.07
N GLY A 21 1.39 -4.63 -18.09
CA GLY A 21 1.47 -4.23 -19.51
C GLY A 21 0.28 -3.41 -20.01
N SER A 22 -0.78 -3.27 -19.22
CA SER A 22 -1.95 -2.41 -19.47
C SER A 22 -2.32 -1.74 -18.16
N ILE A 23 -1.44 -0.84 -17.69
CA ILE A 23 -1.47 -0.30 -16.32
C ILE A 23 -2.83 0.26 -15.90
N THR A 24 -3.62 0.83 -16.81
CA THR A 24 -4.98 1.33 -16.55
C THR A 24 -5.98 0.26 -16.14
N GLN A 25 -5.69 -1.01 -16.42
CA GLN A 25 -6.48 -2.18 -16.06
C GLN A 25 -5.83 -3.01 -14.94
N CYS A 26 -4.69 -2.56 -14.40
CA CYS A 26 -4.01 -3.28 -13.32
C CYS A 26 -4.68 -3.02 -11.97
N GLN A 27 -4.57 -3.99 -11.06
CA GLN A 27 -5.11 -3.88 -9.69
C GLN A 27 -4.53 -2.68 -8.91
N CYS A 28 -3.29 -2.30 -9.18
CA CYS A 28 -2.63 -1.14 -8.57
C CYS A 28 -3.06 0.21 -9.17
N PHE A 29 -3.81 0.22 -10.27
CA PHE A 29 -4.19 1.47 -10.95
C PHE A 29 -5.05 2.37 -10.08
N GLY A 30 -4.80 3.68 -10.16
CA GLY A 30 -5.50 4.70 -9.38
C GLY A 30 -5.14 4.73 -7.88
N LEU A 31 -4.22 3.87 -7.42
CA LEU A 31 -3.67 3.95 -6.07
C LEU A 31 -2.42 4.83 -6.08
N THR A 32 -2.46 5.87 -5.26
CA THR A 32 -1.33 6.78 -5.06
C THR A 32 -0.66 6.50 -3.73
N PHE A 33 0.66 6.41 -3.76
CA PHE A 33 1.54 6.28 -2.60
C PHE A 33 2.65 7.34 -2.73
N ASN A 34 3.06 7.95 -1.62
CA ASN A 34 4.26 8.80 -1.56
C ASN A 34 5.53 7.94 -1.63
N GLU A 35 6.71 8.58 -1.65
CA GLU A 35 8.00 7.86 -1.80
C GLU A 35 8.25 6.92 -0.62
N GLU A 36 8.10 7.41 0.62
CA GLU A 36 8.29 6.63 1.84
C GLU A 36 7.35 5.41 1.91
N GLU A 37 6.08 5.58 1.50
CA GLU A 37 5.07 4.53 1.42
C GLU A 37 5.47 3.46 0.39
N LYS A 38 5.97 3.89 -0.78
CA LYS A 38 6.45 2.96 -1.82
C LYS A 38 7.66 2.17 -1.35
N GLU A 39 8.60 2.83 -0.69
CA GLU A 39 9.79 2.18 -0.12
C GLU A 39 9.39 1.16 0.94
N ALA A 40 8.46 1.50 1.84
CA ALA A 40 7.93 0.58 2.84
C ALA A 40 7.29 -0.67 2.20
N ILE A 41 6.51 -0.48 1.12
CA ILE A 41 5.91 -1.59 0.37
C ILE A 41 7.00 -2.44 -0.30
N ALA A 42 7.95 -1.81 -0.99
CA ALA A 42 9.02 -2.50 -1.72
C ALA A 42 9.98 -3.26 -0.80
N CYS A 43 10.21 -2.77 0.42
CA CYS A 43 11.02 -3.44 1.42
C CYS A 43 10.30 -4.68 2.02
N GLY A 44 8.97 -4.63 2.13
CA GLY A 44 8.17 -5.72 2.68
C GLY A 44 7.76 -6.79 1.68
N TYR A 45 7.68 -6.46 0.38
CA TYR A 45 7.13 -7.34 -0.65
C TYR A 45 7.92 -7.27 -1.95
N ASN A 46 8.40 -8.43 -2.42
CA ASN A 46 9.21 -8.54 -3.64
C ASN A 46 8.39 -8.77 -4.92
N ASP A 47 7.05 -8.80 -4.83
CA ASP A 47 6.17 -9.01 -5.98
C ASP A 47 4.92 -8.12 -5.90
N CYS A 48 4.06 -8.18 -6.93
CA CYS A 48 2.85 -7.39 -7.01
C CYS A 48 1.86 -7.78 -5.91
N LEU A 49 1.23 -6.78 -5.30
CA LEU A 49 0.14 -6.96 -4.34
C LEU A 49 -1.22 -6.79 -5.02
N CYS A 50 -2.21 -7.54 -4.55
CA CYS A 50 -3.60 -7.33 -4.99
C CYS A 50 -4.13 -5.98 -4.47
N ARG A 51 -5.19 -5.48 -5.12
CA ARG A 51 -5.79 -4.17 -4.80
C ARG A 51 -6.21 -4.04 -3.33
N ASN A 52 -6.80 -5.11 -2.78
CA ASN A 52 -7.26 -5.12 -1.39
C ASN A 52 -6.09 -4.89 -0.44
N CYS A 53 -5.01 -5.66 -0.59
CA CYS A 53 -3.83 -5.51 0.25
C CYS A 53 -3.17 -4.14 0.13
N LEU A 54 -3.13 -3.55 -1.08
CA LEU A 54 -2.62 -2.20 -1.28
C LEU A 54 -3.47 -1.13 -0.56
N LEU A 55 -4.80 -1.27 -0.59
CA LEU A 55 -5.73 -0.39 0.12
C LEU A 55 -5.59 -0.51 1.65
N GLU A 56 -5.48 -1.74 2.14
CA GLU A 56 -5.25 -2.02 3.56
C GLU A 56 -3.93 -1.40 4.04
N ILE A 57 -2.82 -1.58 3.31
CA ILE A 57 -1.53 -0.96 3.65
C ILE A 57 -1.66 0.56 3.71
N LYS A 58 -2.35 1.17 2.74
CA LYS A 58 -2.58 2.62 2.74
C LYS A 58 -3.35 3.09 3.98
N GLN A 59 -4.34 2.31 4.42
CA GLN A 59 -5.09 2.61 5.65
C GLN A 59 -4.20 2.44 6.88
N GLU A 60 -3.39 1.40 6.95
CA GLU A 60 -2.45 1.15 8.04
C GLU A 60 -1.43 2.29 8.20
N ILE A 61 -0.84 2.75 7.09
CA ILE A 61 0.11 3.88 7.11
C ILE A 61 -0.58 5.17 7.57
N LYS A 62 -1.77 5.45 7.03
CA LYS A 62 -2.57 6.61 7.45
C LYS A 62 -2.90 6.55 8.94
N PHE A 63 -3.25 5.38 9.46
CA PHE A 63 -3.60 5.20 10.87
C PHE A 63 -2.38 5.42 11.78
N LYS A 64 -1.21 4.87 11.41
CA LYS A 64 0.05 5.13 12.13
C LYS A 64 0.38 6.62 12.19
N ALA A 65 0.33 7.31 11.05
CA ALA A 65 0.59 8.75 10.99
C ALA A 65 -0.37 9.59 11.86
N LEU A 66 -1.62 9.17 12.01
CA LEU A 66 -2.58 9.82 12.90
C LEU A 66 -2.26 9.60 14.38
N ILE A 67 -1.85 8.39 14.75
CA ILE A 67 -1.41 8.07 16.12
C ILE A 67 -0.18 8.90 16.48
N GLU A 68 0.84 8.91 15.63
CA GLU A 68 2.09 9.65 15.87
C GLU A 68 1.82 11.15 16.08
N LYS A 69 0.96 11.75 15.25
CA LYS A 69 0.53 13.14 15.42
C LYS A 69 -0.19 13.38 16.75
N LYS A 70 -1.05 12.45 17.16
CA LYS A 70 -1.77 12.55 18.45
C LYS A 70 -0.80 12.49 19.63
N GLU A 71 0.20 11.61 19.57
CA GLU A 71 1.23 11.50 20.61
C GLU A 71 2.10 12.75 20.70
N GLN A 72 2.47 13.32 19.55
CA GLN A 72 3.23 14.57 19.50
C GLN A 72 2.43 15.75 20.09
N ILE A 73 1.15 15.88 19.74
CA ILE A 73 0.26 16.90 20.29
C ILE A 73 0.09 16.73 21.80
N ASN A 74 -0.15 15.51 22.27
CA ASN A 74 -0.29 15.23 23.70
C ASN A 74 0.97 15.59 24.49
N THR A 75 2.14 15.37 23.89
CA THR A 75 3.43 15.73 24.50
C THR A 75 3.54 17.26 24.61
N ILE A 76 3.24 18.00 23.54
CA ILE A 76 3.26 19.47 23.57
C ILE A 76 2.27 20.04 24.60
N LEU A 77 1.07 19.47 24.70
CA LEU A 77 0.04 19.91 25.64
C LEU A 77 0.38 19.62 27.10
N LYS A 78 1.19 18.58 27.39
CA LYS A 78 1.64 18.25 28.75
C LYS A 78 2.79 19.13 29.25
N THR A 79 3.49 19.83 28.35
CA THR A 79 4.62 20.71 28.69
C THR A 79 4.21 22.18 28.87
N ARG A 80 2.91 22.48 28.76
CA ARG A 80 2.28 23.75 29.17
C ARG A 80 1.51 23.54 30.46
#